data_AF-A0A7X9ZE51-F1
#
_entry.id   AF-A0A7X9ZE51-F1
#
_cell.length_a   1.000
_cell.length_b   1.000
_cell.length_c   1.000
_cell.angle_alpha   90.00
_cell.angle_beta   90.00
_cell.angle_gamma   90.00
#
_symmetry.space_group_name_H-M   'P 1'
#
loop_
_entity.id
_entity.type
_entity.pdbx_description
1 polymer ?
#
loop_
_entity_poly.entity_id
_entity_poly.type
_entity_poly.pdbx_seq_one_letter_code
_entity_poly.pdbx_strand_id
1 'polypeptide(L)'
;MRRLQRWFFGWLCLGLAACLPAMAQTKLDNGKLDQLMAPVALYPDALLSQILMGATYPDDIAAAAKWSAAHTSESGDKAVKAVEGETWDPSVKSLVAFPSVMDMMGRQPEWVQSVGDAFLAQPDGVMDSVQRLRVQAEKAGNLKSTPQQKVSTSTTNDKTVVVIEPADPQVVYVPSYNPTVVYGAWAYPSYPPYYYPPPPGSVFATSLVAGIGFGLGVAAVNSMWGGFNWGHNDVDIDVNRYNNVNVNQRIDNARNNNVSWQHNPANRGNTPYADQANRQRFDSQRQAGLQNRQAGQQGAGQGGRATVGAAAPNSRDAARDRAAQSFQGRTGQSIPGHAEPGAGRGQGAAR
;
A
#
# COMPACT_ATOMS: atom_id res chain seq x y z
N MET A 1 41.66 38.58 72.86
CA MET A 1 42.20 37.31 72.33
C MET A 1 41.19 36.19 72.57
N ARG A 2 40.93 35.35 71.55
CA ARG A 2 40.12 34.10 71.55
C ARG A 2 38.59 34.29 71.66
N ARG A 3 37.85 34.27 70.54
CA ARG A 3 37.24 33.13 69.78
C ARG A 3 36.02 32.50 70.48
N LEU A 4 34.88 32.46 69.77
CA LEU A 4 33.92 31.33 69.56
C LEU A 4 32.56 31.93 69.11
N GLN A 5 32.04 31.71 67.88
CA GLN A 5 31.45 30.49 67.29
C GLN A 5 29.90 30.53 67.33
N ARG A 6 29.25 30.47 66.15
CA ARG A 6 27.99 29.75 65.80
C ARG A 6 27.30 30.40 64.57
N TRP A 7 27.56 29.87 63.37
CA TRP A 7 26.81 28.82 62.64
C TRP A 7 25.78 29.42 61.66
N PHE A 8 26.21 29.50 60.39
CA PHE A 8 25.38 29.69 59.19
C PHE A 8 24.86 28.33 58.73
N PHE A 9 23.56 28.19 58.48
CA PHE A 9 23.02 27.31 57.43
C PHE A 9 21.55 27.70 57.16
N GLY A 10 21.35 28.53 56.14
CA GLY A 10 20.03 28.85 55.58
C GLY A 10 19.98 28.34 54.15
N TRP A 11 19.13 27.34 53.91
CA TRP A 11 18.83 26.70 52.63
C TRP A 11 18.53 27.69 51.50
N LEU A 12 19.21 27.52 50.37
CA LEU A 12 18.81 28.07 49.08
C LEU A 12 18.48 26.89 48.15
N CYS A 13 17.20 26.52 48.09
CA CYS A 13 16.69 25.58 47.08
C CYS A 13 16.51 26.35 45.76
N LEU A 14 17.57 26.37 44.94
CA LEU A 14 17.51 26.78 43.55
C LEU A 14 16.97 25.59 42.74
N GLY A 15 15.74 25.73 42.23
CA GLY A 15 15.10 24.73 41.37
C GLY A 15 15.87 24.55 40.07
N LEU A 16 16.59 23.44 39.95
CA LEU A 16 17.04 22.91 38.66
C LEU A 16 15.81 22.43 37.89
N ALA A 17 15.36 23.21 36.91
CA ALA A 17 14.56 22.70 35.82
C ALA A 17 15.44 21.76 34.99
N ALA A 18 15.36 20.45 35.28
CA ALA A 18 15.96 19.43 34.46
C ALA A 18 15.24 19.41 33.10
N CYS A 19 15.82 20.08 32.12
CA CYS A 19 15.46 19.89 30.72
C CYS A 19 15.93 18.49 30.32
N LEU A 20 15.04 17.50 30.45
CA LEU A 20 15.32 16.15 29.95
C LEU A 20 15.45 16.25 28.42
N PRO A 21 16.57 15.82 27.81
CA PRO A 21 16.66 15.77 26.37
C PRO A 21 15.56 14.83 25.86
N ALA A 22 14.75 15.32 24.91
CA ALA A 22 13.82 14.47 24.20
C ALA A 22 14.61 13.29 23.60
N MET A 23 14.28 12.07 24.01
CA MET A 23 14.93 10.88 23.45
C MET A 23 14.50 10.74 21.99
N ALA A 24 15.29 11.31 21.08
CA ALA A 24 15.18 11.04 19.66
C ALA A 24 15.43 9.55 19.44
N GLN A 25 14.47 8.84 18.85
CA GLN A 25 14.65 7.45 18.46
C GLN A 25 15.85 7.34 17.51
N THR A 26 16.77 6.44 17.82
CA THR A 26 17.98 6.23 17.03
C THR A 26 17.60 5.64 15.67
N LYS A 27 17.98 6.35 14.60
CA LYS A 27 17.96 5.85 13.22
C LYS A 27 18.47 4.41 13.20
N LEU A 28 17.76 3.51 12.52
CA LEU A 28 18.23 2.13 12.32
C LEU A 28 19.58 2.18 11.59
N ASP A 29 20.55 1.43 12.11
CA ASP A 29 21.84 1.25 11.46
C ASP A 29 21.71 0.40 10.18
N ASN A 30 22.77 0.38 9.37
CA ASN A 30 22.77 -0.35 8.11
C ASN A 30 22.50 -1.85 8.30
N GLY A 31 23.00 -2.47 9.38
CA GLY A 31 22.81 -3.90 9.63
C GLY A 31 21.35 -4.26 9.87
N LYS A 32 20.63 -3.44 10.64
CA LYS A 32 19.19 -3.61 10.87
C LYS A 32 18.38 -3.34 9.61
N LEU A 33 18.73 -2.32 8.82
CA LEU A 33 18.06 -2.05 7.55
C LEU A 33 18.29 -3.15 6.52
N ASP A 34 19.51 -3.68 6.44
CA ASP A 34 19.86 -4.76 5.51
C ASP A 34 19.15 -6.06 5.93
N GLN A 35 19.08 -6.36 7.23
CA GLN A 35 18.28 -7.48 7.76
C GLN A 35 16.79 -7.34 7.42
N LEU A 36 16.23 -6.14 7.58
CA LEU A 36 14.81 -5.87 7.35
C LEU A 36 14.42 -5.97 5.87
N MET A 37 15.29 -5.51 4.97
CA MET A 37 15.05 -5.48 3.52
C MET A 37 15.45 -6.77 2.79
N ALA A 38 16.33 -7.59 3.36
CA ALA A 38 16.79 -8.85 2.78
C ALA A 38 15.67 -9.74 2.17
N PRO A 39 14.50 -9.92 2.80
CA PRO A 39 13.45 -10.77 2.25
C PRO A 39 12.82 -10.27 0.93
N VAL A 40 12.93 -8.96 0.63
CA VAL A 40 12.22 -8.34 -0.49
C VAL A 40 13.10 -7.51 -1.42
N ALA A 41 14.37 -7.25 -1.08
CA ALA A 41 15.23 -6.37 -1.87
C ALA A 41 15.49 -6.86 -3.31
N LEU A 42 15.30 -8.15 -3.60
CA LEU A 42 15.43 -8.70 -4.97
C LEU A 42 14.10 -8.71 -5.75
N TYR A 43 13.04 -8.10 -5.22
CA TYR A 43 11.76 -8.01 -5.92
C TYR A 43 11.84 -6.94 -7.03
N PRO A 44 11.05 -7.08 -8.11
CA PRO A 44 10.95 -6.04 -9.13
C PRO A 44 10.59 -4.68 -8.53
N ASP A 45 11.17 -3.59 -9.04
CA ASP A 45 11.09 -2.24 -8.46
C ASP A 45 9.64 -1.79 -8.26
N ALA A 46 8.79 -2.06 -9.24
CA ALA A 46 7.37 -1.70 -9.18
C ALA A 46 6.63 -2.43 -8.05
N LEU A 47 6.93 -3.73 -7.83
CA LEU A 47 6.33 -4.49 -6.73
C LEU A 47 6.92 -4.06 -5.38
N LEU A 48 8.24 -3.88 -5.31
CA LEU A 48 8.93 -3.49 -4.07
C LEU A 48 8.46 -2.11 -3.59
N SER A 49 8.28 -1.14 -4.49
CA SER A 49 7.75 0.18 -4.11
C SER A 49 6.37 0.07 -3.45
N GLN A 50 5.50 -0.79 -3.98
CA GLN A 50 4.16 -1.02 -3.42
C GLN A 50 4.22 -1.71 -2.07
N ILE A 51 5.16 -2.65 -1.87
CA ILE A 51 5.40 -3.26 -0.57
C ILE A 51 5.82 -2.21 0.45
N LEU A 52 6.76 -1.31 0.11
CA LEU A 52 7.23 -0.27 1.03
C LEU A 52 6.14 0.76 1.36
N MET A 53 5.39 1.22 0.35
CA MET A 53 4.24 2.13 0.55
C MET A 53 3.14 1.45 1.38
N GLY A 54 2.75 0.24 1.00
CA GLY A 54 1.70 -0.55 1.65
C GLY A 54 2.03 -0.91 3.09
N ALA A 55 3.30 -1.18 3.40
CA ALA A 55 3.75 -1.44 4.77
C ALA A 55 3.52 -0.26 5.73
N THR A 56 3.33 0.96 5.23
CA THR A 56 2.96 2.11 6.06
C THR A 56 1.51 2.07 6.56
N TYR A 57 0.72 1.09 6.10
CA TYR A 57 -0.68 0.83 6.45
C TYR A 57 -0.91 -0.59 7.02
N PRO A 58 -0.37 -0.92 8.20
CA PRO A 58 -0.42 -2.30 8.73
C PRO A 58 -1.83 -2.87 8.91
N ASP A 59 -2.79 -2.05 9.33
CA ASP A 59 -4.19 -2.47 9.50
C ASP A 59 -4.84 -2.85 8.15
N ASP A 60 -4.58 -2.06 7.10
CA ASP A 60 -5.08 -2.33 5.75
C ASP A 60 -4.43 -3.60 5.18
N ILE A 61 -3.12 -3.79 5.39
CA ILE A 61 -2.41 -5.01 5.00
C ILE A 61 -3.01 -6.24 5.70
N ALA A 62 -3.30 -6.17 7.00
CA ALA A 62 -3.91 -7.27 7.74
C ALA A 62 -5.29 -7.63 7.16
N ALA A 63 -6.11 -6.62 6.84
CA ALA A 63 -7.41 -6.83 6.21
C ALA A 63 -7.29 -7.42 4.79
N ALA A 64 -6.39 -6.89 3.97
CA ALA A 64 -6.14 -7.33 2.61
C ALA A 64 -5.56 -8.76 2.56
N ALA A 65 -4.66 -9.12 3.48
CA ALA A 65 -4.12 -10.46 3.60
C ALA A 65 -5.23 -11.48 3.94
N LYS A 66 -6.12 -11.13 4.87
CA LYS A 66 -7.29 -11.96 5.18
C LYS A 66 -8.23 -12.09 3.98
N TRP A 67 -8.46 -11.01 3.25
CA TRP A 67 -9.25 -11.04 2.01
C TRP A 67 -8.61 -11.97 0.98
N SER A 68 -7.30 -11.84 0.72
CA SER A 68 -6.58 -12.65 -0.25
C SER A 68 -6.61 -14.14 0.11
N ALA A 69 -6.44 -14.47 1.40
CA ALA A 69 -6.56 -15.85 1.90
C ALA A 69 -7.98 -16.44 1.72
N ALA A 70 -9.02 -15.61 1.72
CA ALA A 70 -10.41 -16.03 1.46
C ALA A 70 -10.75 -16.10 -0.04
N HIS A 71 -9.90 -15.57 -0.92
CA HIS A 71 -10.12 -15.46 -2.37
C HIS A 71 -8.94 -16.06 -3.15
N THR A 72 -8.58 -17.32 -2.83
CA THR A 72 -7.38 -17.98 -3.38
C THR A 72 -7.40 -18.20 -4.89
N SER A 73 -8.56 -18.10 -5.54
CA SER A 73 -8.71 -18.15 -7.00
C SER A 73 -8.53 -16.79 -7.69
N GLU A 74 -8.36 -15.71 -6.92
CA GLU A 74 -8.20 -14.35 -7.43
C GLU A 74 -6.72 -13.95 -7.42
N SER A 75 -6.26 -13.32 -8.50
CA SER A 75 -4.92 -12.75 -8.62
C SER A 75 -4.91 -11.67 -9.71
N GLY A 76 -3.80 -10.93 -9.82
CA GLY A 76 -3.61 -9.91 -10.85
C GLY A 76 -4.66 -8.80 -10.82
N ASP A 77 -4.89 -8.18 -11.97
CA ASP A 77 -5.85 -7.07 -12.10
C ASP A 77 -7.29 -7.47 -11.69
N LYS A 78 -7.66 -8.76 -11.77
CA LYS A 78 -8.97 -9.24 -11.33
C LYS A 78 -9.14 -9.12 -9.81
N ALA A 79 -8.11 -9.47 -9.04
CA ALA A 79 -8.13 -9.33 -7.58
C ALA A 79 -8.21 -7.86 -7.17
N VAL A 80 -7.43 -6.99 -7.83
CA VAL A 80 -7.43 -5.54 -7.53
C VAL A 80 -8.80 -4.92 -7.81
N LYS A 81 -9.45 -5.31 -8.91
CA LYS A 81 -10.81 -4.86 -9.21
C LYS A 81 -11.83 -5.36 -8.17
N ALA A 82 -11.66 -6.56 -7.63
CA ALA A 82 -12.57 -7.10 -6.62
C ALA A 82 -12.53 -6.32 -5.30
N VAL A 83 -11.42 -5.62 -5.01
CA VAL A 83 -11.24 -4.81 -3.78
C VAL A 83 -11.34 -3.30 -4.03
N GLU A 84 -11.82 -2.90 -5.21
CA GLU A 84 -11.92 -1.48 -5.60
C GLU A 84 -12.72 -0.66 -4.58
N GLY A 85 -13.79 -1.25 -4.04
CA GLY A 85 -14.68 -0.64 -3.04
C GLY A 85 -14.15 -0.63 -1.60
N GLU A 86 -13.02 -1.29 -1.33
CA GLU A 86 -12.41 -1.29 0.00
C GLU A 86 -11.82 0.09 0.31
N THR A 87 -11.76 0.46 1.59
CA THR A 87 -11.23 1.77 2.00
C THR A 87 -9.70 1.79 2.12
N TRP A 88 -9.03 0.69 1.74
CA TRP A 88 -7.59 0.55 1.88
C TRP A 88 -6.83 1.55 1.01
N ASP A 89 -5.60 1.85 1.43
CA ASP A 89 -4.67 2.59 0.58
C ASP A 89 -4.49 1.90 -0.80
N PRO A 90 -4.38 2.65 -1.92
CA PRO A 90 -4.20 2.07 -3.23
C PRO A 90 -2.97 1.17 -3.35
N SER A 91 -1.91 1.41 -2.56
CA SER A 91 -0.74 0.53 -2.57
C SER A 91 -1.09 -0.84 -2.01
N VAL A 92 -1.93 -0.90 -0.97
CA VAL A 92 -2.45 -2.14 -0.40
C VAL A 92 -3.39 -2.84 -1.38
N LYS A 93 -4.29 -2.11 -2.04
CA LYS A 93 -5.16 -2.67 -3.09
C LYS A 93 -4.34 -3.29 -4.21
N SER A 94 -3.30 -2.60 -4.69
CA SER A 94 -2.42 -3.13 -5.73
C SER A 94 -1.72 -4.44 -5.33
N LEU A 95 -1.37 -4.60 -4.05
CA LEU A 95 -0.71 -5.81 -3.56
C LEU A 95 -1.62 -7.05 -3.53
N VAL A 96 -2.96 -6.91 -3.53
CA VAL A 96 -3.85 -8.09 -3.61
C VAL A 96 -3.75 -8.83 -4.94
N ALA A 97 -3.16 -8.21 -5.96
CA ALA A 97 -2.76 -8.89 -7.19
C ALA A 97 -1.82 -10.08 -6.93
N PHE A 98 -1.07 -10.05 -5.82
CA PHE A 98 0.00 -10.99 -5.50
C PHE A 98 -0.30 -11.79 -4.22
N PRO A 99 -1.04 -12.92 -4.31
CA PRO A 99 -1.41 -13.72 -3.13
C PRO A 99 -0.21 -14.17 -2.28
N SER A 100 0.93 -14.49 -2.89
CA SER A 100 2.14 -14.88 -2.15
C SER A 100 2.74 -13.73 -1.32
N VAL A 101 2.63 -12.49 -1.79
CA VAL A 101 3.05 -11.29 -1.05
C VAL A 101 2.07 -11.00 0.08
N MET A 102 0.76 -11.09 -0.19
CA MET A 102 -0.27 -10.93 0.84
C MET A 102 -0.18 -11.98 1.94
N ASP A 103 0.09 -13.23 1.59
CA ASP A 103 0.35 -14.29 2.58
C ASP A 103 1.59 -13.98 3.43
N MET A 104 2.71 -13.60 2.80
CA MET A 104 3.94 -13.26 3.53
C MET A 104 3.69 -12.10 4.50
N MET A 105 3.08 -11.01 4.03
CA MET A 105 2.80 -9.84 4.85
C MET A 105 1.77 -10.13 5.95
N GLY A 106 0.76 -10.98 5.68
CA GLY A 106 -0.23 -11.41 6.66
C GLY A 106 0.33 -12.31 7.76
N ARG A 107 1.32 -13.16 7.44
CA ARG A 107 2.01 -13.99 8.43
C ARG A 107 3.09 -13.23 9.22
N GLN A 108 3.53 -12.08 8.72
CA GLN A 108 4.64 -11.30 9.30
C GLN A 108 4.21 -9.86 9.66
N PRO A 109 3.20 -9.66 10.52
CA PRO A 109 2.69 -8.32 10.85
C PRO A 109 3.74 -7.40 11.50
N GLU A 110 4.63 -7.96 12.32
CA GLU A 110 5.73 -7.20 12.95
C GLU A 110 6.76 -6.70 11.92
N TRP A 111 7.03 -7.51 10.90
CA TRP A 111 7.88 -7.12 9.77
C TRP A 111 7.22 -6.00 8.97
N VAL A 112 5.92 -6.13 8.66
CA VAL A 112 5.16 -5.08 7.95
C VAL A 112 5.24 -3.76 8.71
N GLN A 113 4.98 -3.77 10.02
CA GLN A 113 5.08 -2.57 10.83
C GLN A 113 6.50 -2.00 10.84
N SER A 114 7.52 -2.84 11.04
CA SER A 114 8.92 -2.41 11.08
C SER A 114 9.39 -1.79 9.76
N VAL A 115 9.01 -2.37 8.63
CA VAL A 115 9.28 -1.83 7.29
C VAL A 115 8.59 -0.47 7.11
N GLY A 116 7.30 -0.39 7.44
CA GLY A 116 6.54 0.86 7.32
C GLY A 116 7.11 1.98 8.18
N ASP A 117 7.45 1.68 9.43
CA ASP A 117 8.04 2.66 10.35
C ASP A 117 9.43 3.11 9.87
N ALA A 118 10.26 2.18 9.40
CA ALA A 118 11.57 2.52 8.85
C ALA A 118 11.45 3.39 7.58
N PHE A 119 10.51 3.06 6.70
CA PHE A 119 10.31 3.80 5.44
C PHE A 119 9.80 5.23 5.69
N LEU A 120 8.93 5.43 6.69
CA LEU A 120 8.47 6.77 7.08
C LEU A 120 9.55 7.58 7.80
N ALA A 121 10.37 6.95 8.65
CA ALA A 121 11.38 7.64 9.45
C ALA A 121 12.67 7.94 8.69
N GLN A 122 13.08 7.07 7.77
CA GLN A 122 14.37 7.13 7.08
C GLN A 122 14.33 6.49 5.67
N PRO A 123 13.53 7.03 4.73
CA PRO A 123 13.34 6.44 3.40
C PRO A 123 14.66 6.23 2.64
N ASP A 124 15.58 7.21 2.72
CA ASP A 124 16.93 7.11 2.13
C ASP A 124 17.68 5.86 2.59
N GLY A 125 17.66 5.57 3.90
CA GLY A 125 18.39 4.44 4.46
C GLY A 125 17.78 3.09 4.04
N VAL A 126 16.47 3.04 3.89
CA VAL A 126 15.75 1.86 3.39
C VAL A 126 16.10 1.60 1.92
N MET A 127 16.10 2.64 1.09
CA MET A 127 16.46 2.54 -0.33
C MET A 127 17.93 2.21 -0.55
N ASP A 128 18.84 2.84 0.21
CA ASP A 128 20.26 2.51 0.19
C ASP A 128 20.50 1.05 0.64
N SER A 129 19.72 0.52 1.59
CA SER A 129 19.76 -0.91 1.98
C SER A 129 19.39 -1.83 0.83
N VAL A 130 18.30 -1.55 0.11
CA VAL A 130 17.90 -2.32 -1.07
C VAL A 130 19.03 -2.34 -2.10
N GLN A 131 19.64 -1.20 -2.41
CA GLN A 131 20.74 -1.12 -3.37
C GLN A 131 21.99 -1.86 -2.91
N ARG A 132 22.37 -1.76 -1.62
CA ARG A 132 23.48 -2.56 -1.05
C ARG A 132 23.25 -4.06 -1.25
N LEU A 133 22.04 -4.53 -0.94
CA LEU A 133 21.66 -5.94 -1.05
C LEU A 133 21.64 -6.42 -2.50
N ARG A 134 21.13 -5.61 -3.44
CA ARG A 134 21.15 -5.94 -4.87
C ARG A 134 22.57 -6.05 -5.42
N VAL A 135 23.42 -5.06 -5.12
CA VAL A 135 24.84 -5.09 -5.50
C VAL A 135 25.54 -6.32 -4.90
N GLN A 136 25.22 -6.66 -3.65
CA GLN A 136 25.77 -7.85 -3.01
C GLN A 136 25.33 -9.14 -3.71
N ALA A 137 24.06 -9.27 -4.08
CA ALA A 137 23.55 -10.43 -4.81
C ALA A 137 24.10 -10.53 -6.24
N GLU A 138 24.34 -9.41 -6.94
CA GLU A 138 25.03 -9.40 -8.23
C GLU A 138 26.48 -9.88 -8.09
N LYS A 139 27.22 -9.36 -7.10
CA LYS A 139 28.60 -9.76 -6.81
C LYS A 139 28.71 -11.24 -6.42
N ALA A 140 27.70 -11.77 -5.73
CA ALA A 140 27.59 -13.20 -5.43
C ALA A 140 27.23 -14.06 -6.65
N GLY A 141 26.85 -13.44 -7.78
CA GLY A 141 26.46 -14.13 -9.01
C GLY A 141 25.05 -14.71 -8.99
N ASN A 142 24.22 -14.28 -8.03
CA ASN A 142 22.88 -14.82 -7.79
C ASN A 142 21.76 -13.93 -8.33
N LEU A 143 22.00 -12.63 -8.51
CA LEU A 143 21.08 -11.72 -9.19
C LEU A 143 21.45 -11.59 -10.68
N LYS A 144 20.58 -12.08 -11.56
CA LYS A 144 20.80 -12.12 -13.02
C LYS A 144 19.51 -11.89 -13.79
N SER A 145 19.64 -11.42 -15.02
CA SER A 145 18.56 -11.43 -16.01
C SER A 145 18.18 -12.87 -16.38
N THR A 146 16.88 -13.13 -16.44
CA THR A 146 16.26 -14.41 -16.80
C THR A 146 15.02 -14.14 -17.66
N PRO A 147 14.31 -15.17 -18.16
CA PRO A 147 13.01 -14.95 -18.81
C PRO A 147 11.92 -14.34 -17.91
N GLN A 148 12.12 -14.29 -16.59
CA GLN A 148 11.17 -13.75 -15.62
C GLN A 148 11.48 -12.29 -15.24
N GLN A 149 12.76 -11.90 -15.24
CA GLN A 149 13.19 -10.57 -14.84
C GLN A 149 14.37 -10.08 -15.67
N LYS A 150 14.47 -8.76 -15.82
CA LYS A 150 15.61 -8.06 -16.38
C LYS A 150 16.34 -7.32 -15.24
N VAL A 151 17.63 -7.58 -15.11
CA VAL A 151 18.52 -6.88 -14.18
C VAL A 151 19.40 -5.95 -14.98
N SER A 152 19.42 -4.66 -14.61
CA SER A 152 20.25 -3.64 -15.26
C SER A 152 21.02 -2.86 -14.20
N THR A 153 22.30 -2.64 -14.46
CA THR A 153 23.19 -1.92 -13.54
C THR A 153 23.75 -0.68 -14.24
N SER A 154 23.60 0.46 -13.58
CA SER A 154 24.08 1.76 -14.06
C SER A 154 24.75 2.55 -12.93
N THR A 155 25.36 3.67 -13.29
CA THR A 155 25.88 4.64 -12.31
C THR A 155 25.02 5.90 -12.38
N THR A 156 24.47 6.34 -11.26
CA THR A 156 23.71 7.60 -11.12
C THR A 156 24.21 8.32 -9.88
N ASN A 157 24.56 9.61 -10.01
CA ASN A 157 25.10 10.42 -8.90
C ASN A 157 26.27 9.74 -8.16
N ASP A 158 27.21 9.16 -8.91
CA ASP A 158 28.37 8.39 -8.42
C ASP A 158 28.02 7.15 -7.57
N LYS A 159 26.75 6.73 -7.57
CA LYS A 159 26.28 5.50 -6.93
C LYS A 159 25.96 4.44 -7.98
N THR A 160 26.32 3.19 -7.70
CA THR A 160 25.84 2.03 -8.48
C THR A 160 24.36 1.82 -8.17
N VAL A 161 23.54 1.79 -9.22
CA VAL A 161 22.11 1.53 -9.15
C VAL A 161 21.81 0.23 -9.91
N VAL A 162 21.19 -0.71 -9.22
CA VAL A 162 20.71 -1.98 -9.76
C VAL A 162 19.19 -1.92 -9.82
N VAL A 163 18.65 -2.02 -11.04
CA VAL A 163 17.22 -1.98 -11.35
C VAL A 163 16.75 -3.39 -11.71
N ILE A 164 15.62 -3.82 -11.12
CA ILE A 164 14.98 -5.10 -11.43
C ILE A 164 13.60 -4.82 -12.04
N GLU A 165 13.42 -5.22 -13.28
CA GLU A 165 12.16 -5.08 -14.01
C GLU A 165 11.62 -6.46 -14.41
N PRO A 166 10.30 -6.62 -14.57
CA PRO A 166 9.76 -7.77 -15.29
C PRO A 166 10.37 -7.86 -16.70
N ALA A 167 10.75 -9.06 -17.13
CA ALA A 167 11.24 -9.26 -18.51
C ALA A 167 10.11 -9.05 -19.54
N ASP A 168 8.90 -9.49 -19.18
CA ASP A 168 7.66 -9.14 -19.86
C ASP A 168 6.93 -8.07 -19.03
N PRO A 169 6.72 -6.84 -19.54
CA PRO A 169 6.00 -5.79 -18.83
C PRO A 169 4.57 -6.16 -18.43
N GLN A 170 3.99 -7.20 -19.04
CA GLN A 170 2.65 -7.66 -18.73
C GLN A 170 2.57 -8.69 -17.60
N VAL A 171 3.71 -9.27 -17.20
CA VAL A 171 3.75 -10.40 -16.25
C VAL A 171 4.80 -10.17 -15.19
N VAL A 172 4.36 -10.03 -13.94
CA VAL A 172 5.27 -9.91 -12.80
C VAL A 172 5.43 -11.28 -12.15
N TYR A 173 6.68 -11.71 -12.02
CA TYR A 173 7.05 -12.91 -11.28
C TYR A 173 7.55 -12.53 -9.89
N VAL A 174 6.90 -13.04 -8.84
CA VAL A 174 7.36 -12.81 -7.47
C VAL A 174 8.53 -13.76 -7.18
N PRO A 175 9.73 -13.25 -6.84
CA PRO A 175 10.86 -14.10 -6.50
C PRO A 175 10.69 -14.69 -5.10
N SER A 176 11.20 -15.91 -4.92
CA SER A 176 11.28 -16.63 -3.66
C SER A 176 12.69 -17.15 -3.51
N TYR A 177 13.34 -16.79 -2.42
CA TYR A 177 14.74 -17.11 -2.20
C TYR A 177 15.06 -17.20 -0.72
N ASN A 178 16.15 -17.88 -0.38
CA ASN A 178 16.74 -17.81 0.95
C ASN A 178 17.81 -16.72 0.97
N PRO A 179 17.63 -15.61 1.75
CA PRO A 179 18.62 -14.55 1.87
C PRO A 179 20.03 -15.01 2.27
N THR A 180 20.15 -16.07 3.07
CA THR A 180 21.46 -16.62 3.47
C THR A 180 22.20 -17.27 2.31
N VAL A 181 21.51 -17.59 1.22
CA VAL A 181 22.09 -18.17 -0.01
C VAL A 181 22.38 -17.07 -1.02
N VAL A 182 21.38 -16.25 -1.35
CA VAL A 182 21.49 -15.32 -2.49
C VAL A 182 22.47 -14.18 -2.24
N TYR A 183 22.62 -13.72 -1.00
CA TYR A 183 23.55 -12.64 -0.65
C TYR A 183 24.98 -13.15 -0.38
N GLY A 184 25.20 -14.47 -0.36
CA GLY A 184 26.50 -15.05 -0.02
C GLY A 184 26.95 -14.67 1.39
N ALA A 185 28.21 -14.24 1.54
CA ALA A 185 28.76 -13.84 2.83
C ALA A 185 28.02 -12.62 3.40
N TRP A 186 27.42 -12.78 4.58
CA TRP A 186 26.63 -11.72 5.24
C TRP A 186 27.50 -10.85 6.16
N ALA A 187 27.43 -9.53 5.98
CA ALA A 187 28.31 -8.59 6.68
C ALA A 187 27.99 -8.39 8.17
N TYR A 188 26.78 -8.76 8.62
CA TYR A 188 26.28 -8.46 9.97
C TYR A 188 25.92 -9.72 10.75
N PRO A 189 26.87 -10.38 11.44
CA PRO A 189 26.59 -11.60 12.20
C PRO A 189 25.53 -11.43 13.30
N SER A 190 25.43 -10.23 13.89
CA SER A 190 24.42 -9.90 14.91
C SER A 190 23.02 -9.65 14.36
N TYR A 191 22.88 -9.50 13.04
CA TYR A 191 21.62 -9.21 12.36
C TYR A 191 21.45 -10.14 11.15
N PRO A 192 21.29 -11.45 11.37
CA PRO A 192 21.13 -12.42 10.28
C PRO A 192 19.83 -12.13 9.51
N PRO A 193 19.80 -12.33 8.18
CA PRO A 193 18.64 -11.97 7.39
C PRO A 193 17.44 -12.88 7.70
N TYR A 194 16.24 -12.31 7.68
CA TYR A 194 15.02 -13.10 7.86
C TYR A 194 14.75 -13.96 6.63
N TYR A 195 14.37 -15.23 6.85
CA TYR A 195 13.91 -16.11 5.78
C TYR A 195 12.41 -16.36 5.93
N TYR A 196 11.64 -15.92 4.95
CA TYR A 196 10.21 -16.20 4.86
C TYR A 196 9.97 -17.22 3.75
N PRO A 197 9.81 -18.52 4.09
CA PRO A 197 9.59 -19.53 3.08
C PRO A 197 8.25 -19.30 2.39
N PRO A 198 8.18 -19.66 1.10
CA PRO A 198 6.92 -19.68 0.34
C PRO A 198 5.93 -20.64 1.02
N PRO A 199 4.61 -20.40 0.93
CA PRO A 199 3.59 -21.30 1.47
C PRO A 199 3.76 -22.75 1.00
N PRO A 200 3.45 -23.75 1.85
CA PRO A 200 3.37 -25.13 1.42
C PRO A 200 2.47 -25.28 0.17
N GLY A 201 2.93 -26.04 -0.81
CA GLY A 201 2.23 -26.22 -2.09
C GLY A 201 2.44 -25.10 -3.11
N SER A 202 3.31 -24.11 -2.83
CA SER A 202 3.70 -23.10 -3.82
C SER A 202 4.26 -23.75 -5.08
N VAL A 203 3.73 -23.30 -6.22
CA VAL A 203 4.16 -23.70 -7.56
C VAL A 203 5.14 -22.68 -8.12
N PHE A 204 6.29 -23.16 -8.56
CA PHE A 204 7.34 -22.36 -9.19
C PHE A 204 7.27 -22.53 -10.70
N ALA A 205 7.36 -21.43 -11.42
CA ALA A 205 7.42 -21.43 -12.88
C ALA A 205 8.77 -21.98 -13.39
N THR A 206 9.81 -21.97 -12.54
CA THR A 206 11.15 -22.44 -12.89
C THR A 206 11.80 -23.23 -11.76
N SER A 207 12.80 -24.05 -12.10
CA SER A 207 13.81 -24.48 -11.14
C SER A 207 14.58 -23.28 -10.57
N LEU A 208 15.18 -23.43 -9.38
CA LEU A 208 16.02 -22.39 -8.77
C LEU A 208 17.13 -21.96 -9.73
N VAL A 209 17.15 -20.68 -10.11
CA VAL A 209 18.25 -20.06 -10.87
C VAL A 209 19.09 -19.29 -9.86
N ALA A 210 20.31 -19.78 -9.61
CA ALA A 210 21.25 -19.16 -8.68
C ALA A 210 20.65 -18.87 -7.27
N GLY A 211 19.85 -19.82 -6.75
CA GLY A 211 19.22 -19.71 -5.43
C GLY A 211 17.90 -18.91 -5.41
N ILE A 212 17.42 -18.42 -6.54
CA ILE A 212 16.14 -17.72 -6.69
C ILE A 212 15.15 -18.59 -7.49
N GLY A 213 13.99 -18.89 -6.91
CA GLY A 213 12.86 -19.47 -7.61
C GLY A 213 11.82 -18.39 -7.94
N PHE A 214 11.14 -18.49 -9.07
CA PHE A 214 10.07 -17.57 -9.45
C PHE A 214 8.72 -18.26 -9.35
N GLY A 215 7.77 -17.65 -8.64
CA GLY A 215 6.39 -18.14 -8.58
C GLY A 215 5.69 -18.09 -9.94
N LEU A 216 4.39 -18.39 -9.97
CA LEU A 216 3.60 -18.18 -11.19
C LEU A 216 3.57 -16.70 -11.57
N GLY A 217 3.64 -16.43 -12.86
CA GLY A 217 3.53 -15.07 -13.41
C GLY A 217 2.15 -14.49 -13.16
N VAL A 218 2.10 -13.27 -12.65
CA VAL A 218 0.87 -12.54 -12.35
C VAL A 218 0.67 -11.42 -13.37
N ALA A 219 -0.49 -11.41 -14.02
CA ALA A 219 -0.91 -10.31 -14.89
C ALA A 219 -1.39 -9.11 -14.05
N ALA A 220 -0.46 -8.23 -13.68
CA ALA A 220 -0.68 -7.09 -12.79
C ALA A 220 -0.25 -5.75 -13.43
N VAL A 221 -0.53 -5.60 -14.73
CA VAL A 221 -0.02 -4.50 -15.57
C VAL A 221 -0.56 -3.14 -15.15
N ASN A 222 -1.85 -3.08 -14.83
CA ASN A 222 -2.51 -1.83 -14.46
C ASN A 222 -2.44 -1.57 -12.95
N SER A 223 -2.15 -2.62 -12.18
CA SER A 223 -2.12 -2.58 -10.73
C SER A 223 -0.84 -1.96 -10.17
N MET A 224 0.28 -2.03 -10.92
CA MET A 224 1.57 -1.48 -10.50
C MET A 224 1.78 -0.06 -11.02
N TRP A 225 1.56 0.91 -10.14
CA TRP A 225 1.67 2.35 -10.43
C TRP A 225 2.86 3.06 -9.77
N GLY A 226 3.58 2.38 -8.87
CA GLY A 226 4.74 2.93 -8.16
C GLY A 226 6.04 2.48 -8.80
N GLY A 227 7.08 3.31 -8.71
CA GLY A 227 8.45 2.98 -9.09
C GLY A 227 9.45 3.80 -8.29
N PHE A 228 10.71 3.36 -8.22
CA PHE A 228 11.75 4.12 -7.53
C PHE A 228 12.45 5.10 -8.45
N ASN A 229 12.63 6.33 -7.96
CA ASN A 229 13.60 7.26 -8.50
C ASN A 229 14.89 7.14 -7.67
N TRP A 230 15.71 6.16 -8.03
CA TRP A 230 16.97 5.85 -7.33
C TRP A 230 17.97 7.03 -7.30
N GLY A 231 17.82 8.03 -8.17
CA GLY A 231 18.67 9.22 -8.15
C GLY A 231 18.35 10.20 -7.02
N HIS A 232 17.09 10.21 -6.54
CA HIS A 232 16.57 11.16 -5.56
C HIS A 232 15.99 10.49 -4.31
N ASN A 233 16.04 9.16 -4.24
CA ASN A 233 15.54 8.35 -3.13
C ASN A 233 14.05 8.57 -2.79
N ASP A 234 13.24 8.80 -3.80
CA ASP A 234 11.79 8.87 -3.68
C ASP A 234 11.08 7.79 -4.52
N VAL A 235 9.80 7.60 -4.20
CA VAL A 235 8.91 6.72 -4.95
C VAL A 235 8.05 7.59 -5.85
N ASP A 236 8.17 7.37 -7.16
CA ASP A 236 7.37 8.00 -8.19
C ASP A 236 6.06 7.24 -8.40
N ILE A 237 4.98 7.99 -8.57
CA ILE A 237 3.63 7.51 -8.92
C ILE A 237 3.39 7.80 -10.39
N ASP A 238 3.17 6.76 -11.19
CA ASP A 238 2.52 6.89 -12.50
C ASP A 238 1.03 7.19 -12.26
N VAL A 239 0.66 8.45 -12.46
CA VAL A 239 -0.69 8.98 -12.19
C VAL A 239 -1.75 8.26 -13.02
N ASN A 240 -1.44 7.85 -14.24
CA ASN A 240 -2.40 7.16 -15.11
C ASN A 240 -2.72 5.77 -14.56
N ARG A 241 -1.69 5.02 -14.16
CA ARG A 241 -1.88 3.69 -13.55
C ARG A 241 -2.51 3.79 -12.16
N TYR A 242 -2.09 4.77 -11.34
CA TYR A 242 -2.69 5.01 -10.03
C TYR A 242 -4.19 5.24 -10.14
N ASN A 243 -4.60 6.08 -11.09
CA ASN A 243 -5.98 6.42 -11.34
C ASN A 243 -6.82 5.24 -11.90
N ASN A 244 -6.19 4.17 -12.41
CA ASN A 244 -6.87 2.93 -12.78
C ASN A 244 -7.17 2.04 -11.56
N VAL A 245 -6.35 2.11 -10.51
CA VAL A 245 -6.56 1.38 -9.25
C VAL A 245 -7.46 2.17 -8.30
N ASN A 246 -7.33 3.50 -8.30
CA ASN A 246 -8.05 4.39 -7.39
C ASN A 246 -9.07 5.27 -8.12
N VAL A 247 -10.02 4.64 -8.83
CA VAL A 247 -10.98 5.34 -9.69
C VAL A 247 -11.88 6.32 -8.95
N ASN A 248 -12.11 6.10 -7.65
CA ASN A 248 -12.98 6.91 -6.79
C ASN A 248 -12.24 8.08 -6.12
N GLN A 249 -10.90 8.09 -6.13
CA GLN A 249 -10.07 9.13 -5.52
C GLN A 249 -8.86 9.41 -6.41
N ARG A 250 -9.14 9.98 -7.60
CA ARG A 250 -8.15 10.22 -8.64
C ARG A 250 -7.22 11.38 -8.25
N ILE A 251 -5.97 11.28 -8.68
CA ILE A 251 -5.02 12.40 -8.68
C ILE A 251 -5.27 13.21 -9.95
N ASP A 252 -5.71 14.46 -9.78
CA ASP A 252 -5.81 15.44 -10.85
C ASP A 252 -4.45 16.10 -11.08
N ASN A 253 -3.68 15.59 -12.05
CA ASN A 253 -2.43 16.23 -12.47
C ASN A 253 -2.47 16.57 -13.96
N ALA A 254 -2.84 17.83 -14.26
CA ALA A 254 -3.00 18.31 -15.64
C ALA A 254 -1.67 18.60 -16.37
N ARG A 255 -0.51 18.51 -15.70
CA ARG A 255 0.78 18.96 -16.25
C ARG A 255 1.91 17.95 -16.18
N ASN A 256 1.86 16.97 -15.27
CA ASN A 256 2.87 15.92 -15.16
C ASN A 256 2.19 14.56 -14.89
N ASN A 257 2.61 13.51 -15.59
CA ASN A 257 2.08 12.17 -15.36
C ASN A 257 2.73 11.46 -14.17
N ASN A 258 3.74 12.08 -13.55
CA ASN A 258 4.43 11.55 -12.38
C ASN A 258 4.32 12.50 -11.18
N VAL A 259 4.11 11.94 -9.98
CA VAL A 259 4.17 12.66 -8.70
C VAL A 259 4.93 11.83 -7.66
N SER A 260 5.63 12.46 -6.72
CA SER A 260 6.24 11.72 -5.60
C SER A 260 5.15 11.23 -4.64
N TRP A 261 5.30 10.00 -4.14
CA TRP A 261 4.38 9.42 -3.17
C TRP A 261 4.35 10.21 -1.86
N GLN A 262 3.15 10.30 -1.27
CA GLN A 262 2.93 10.90 0.04
C GLN A 262 2.13 9.95 0.93
N HIS A 263 2.60 9.78 2.17
CA HIS A 263 1.88 9.00 3.17
C HIS A 263 0.55 9.70 3.54
N ASN A 264 -0.55 8.96 3.44
CA ASN A 264 -1.86 9.35 3.98
C ASN A 264 -2.12 8.78 5.38
N PRO A 265 -1.93 9.53 6.48
CA PRO A 265 -2.07 9.01 7.84
C PRO A 265 -3.47 8.47 8.17
N ALA A 266 -4.51 8.96 7.49
CA ALA A 266 -5.88 8.56 7.74
C ALA A 266 -6.12 7.06 7.48
N ASN A 267 -5.30 6.44 6.62
CA ASN A 267 -5.40 5.01 6.28
C ASN A 267 -4.62 4.10 7.23
N ARG A 268 -3.63 4.62 7.98
CA ARG A 268 -2.76 3.80 8.84
C ARG A 268 -3.48 2.93 9.87
N GLY A 269 -4.66 3.36 10.32
CA GLY A 269 -5.48 2.59 11.25
C GLY A 269 -5.04 2.78 12.69
N ASN A 270 -5.17 1.74 13.51
CA ASN A 270 -4.90 1.78 14.94
C ASN A 270 -3.41 1.65 15.26
N THR A 271 -2.58 1.24 14.30
CA THR A 271 -1.15 1.04 14.53
C THR A 271 -0.43 2.38 14.77
N PRO A 272 0.16 2.61 15.97
CA PRO A 272 0.88 3.85 16.27
C PRO A 272 2.15 3.99 15.41
N TYR A 273 2.66 5.21 15.24
CA TYR A 273 4.02 5.38 14.70
C TYR A 273 5.03 5.10 15.81
N ALA A 274 6.11 4.41 15.48
CA ALA A 274 7.14 4.07 16.46
C ALA A 274 7.87 5.30 17.00
N ASP A 275 8.28 6.22 16.12
CA ASP A 275 9.09 7.37 16.50
C ASP A 275 8.25 8.61 16.86
N GLN A 276 8.85 9.51 17.64
CA GLN A 276 8.18 10.73 18.09
C GLN A 276 7.91 11.73 16.96
N ALA A 277 8.80 11.83 15.96
CA ALA A 277 8.67 12.81 14.90
C ALA A 277 7.46 12.50 13.99
N ASN A 278 7.28 11.23 13.61
CA ASN A 278 6.13 10.79 12.84
C ASN A 278 4.83 10.86 13.64
N ARG A 279 4.85 10.55 14.95
CA ARG A 279 3.69 10.80 15.82
C ARG A 279 3.27 12.27 15.81
N GLN A 280 4.22 13.19 15.99
CA GLN A 280 3.94 14.63 15.97
C GLN A 280 3.40 15.11 14.61
N ARG A 281 3.88 14.53 13.51
CA ARG A 281 3.45 14.91 12.15
C ARG A 281 2.09 14.33 11.77
N PHE A 282 1.79 13.10 12.17
CA PHE A 282 0.74 12.30 11.54
C PHE A 282 -0.34 11.77 12.49
N ASP A 283 -0.13 11.74 13.82
CA ASP A 283 -1.10 11.13 14.75
C ASP A 283 -2.48 11.80 14.73
N SER A 284 -2.52 13.14 14.60
CA SER A 284 -3.78 13.88 14.56
C SER A 284 -4.65 13.48 13.37
N GLN A 285 -4.02 13.37 12.19
CA GLN A 285 -4.68 12.93 10.96
C GLN A 285 -5.07 11.45 11.02
N ARG A 286 -4.23 10.59 11.61
CA ARG A 286 -4.59 9.18 11.85
C ARG A 286 -5.83 9.05 12.72
N GLN A 287 -5.88 9.79 13.83
CA GLN A 287 -7.03 9.78 14.75
C GLN A 287 -8.32 10.27 14.07
N ALA A 288 -8.23 11.33 13.26
CA ALA A 288 -9.37 11.80 12.47
C ALA A 288 -9.84 10.73 11.45
N GLY A 289 -8.91 10.04 10.78
CA GLY A 289 -9.22 8.94 9.87
C GLY A 289 -9.94 7.77 10.55
N LEU A 290 -9.53 7.40 11.77
CA LEU A 290 -10.20 6.38 12.58
C LEU A 290 -11.63 6.77 12.95
N GLN A 291 -11.84 8.01 13.37
CA GLN A 291 -13.17 8.54 13.72
C GLN A 291 -14.10 8.53 12.50
N ASN A 292 -13.60 8.94 11.33
CA ASN A 292 -14.38 8.93 10.09
C ASN A 292 -14.78 7.50 9.67
N ARG A 293 -13.88 6.52 9.81
CA ARG A 293 -14.19 5.11 9.54
C ARG A 293 -15.25 4.55 10.49
N GLN A 294 -15.15 4.88 11.78
CA GLN A 294 -16.14 4.45 12.79
C GLN A 294 -17.51 5.10 12.54
N ALA A 295 -17.55 6.38 12.17
CA ALA A 295 -18.79 7.08 11.83
C ALA A 295 -19.46 6.49 10.57
N GLY A 296 -18.68 6.14 9.55
CA GLY A 296 -19.19 5.48 8.35
C GLY A 296 -19.80 4.10 8.62
N GLN A 297 -19.19 3.32 9.52
CA GLN A 297 -19.74 2.02 9.95
C GLN A 297 -21.02 2.16 10.80
N GLN A 298 -21.12 3.20 11.64
CA GLN A 298 -22.32 3.48 12.43
C GLN A 298 -23.48 4.03 11.58
N GLY A 299 -23.20 4.84 10.55
CA GLY A 299 -24.18 5.31 9.58
C GLY A 299 -24.77 4.20 8.71
N ALA A 300 -23.97 3.17 8.39
CA ALA A 300 -24.45 1.97 7.71
C ALA A 300 -25.26 1.04 8.64
N GLY A 301 -24.99 1.07 9.95
CA GLY A 301 -25.70 0.27 10.97
C GLY A 301 -27.08 0.82 11.37
N GLN A 302 -27.38 2.09 11.12
CA GLN A 302 -28.68 2.70 11.50
C GLN A 302 -29.70 2.75 10.35
N GLY A 303 -29.32 2.30 9.15
CA GLY A 303 -30.22 2.05 8.01
C GLY A 303 -30.60 0.58 7.80
N GLY A 304 -30.09 -0.34 8.64
CA GLY A 304 -30.11 -1.79 8.41
C GLY A 304 -30.95 -2.59 9.42
N ARG A 305 -32.17 -2.16 9.72
CA ARG A 305 -33.23 -3.05 10.24
C ARG A 305 -34.39 -3.10 9.25
N ALA A 306 -34.08 -3.49 8.01
CA ALA A 306 -35.09 -3.98 7.09
C ALA A 306 -35.11 -5.51 7.22
N THR A 307 -36.22 -5.98 7.77
CA THR A 307 -36.71 -7.35 7.68
C THR A 307 -36.47 -7.94 6.28
N VAL A 308 -36.08 -9.21 6.25
CA VAL A 308 -36.07 -10.05 5.04
C VAL A 308 -37.46 -9.98 4.39
N GLY A 309 -37.58 -9.27 3.27
CA GLY A 309 -38.85 -9.13 2.55
C GLY A 309 -38.77 -8.17 1.36
N ALA A 310 -38.74 -8.75 0.16
CA ALA A 310 -39.07 -8.18 -1.16
C ALA A 310 -38.26 -6.97 -1.67
N ALA A 311 -37.59 -7.18 -2.82
CA ALA A 311 -36.97 -6.14 -3.63
C ALA A 311 -37.98 -5.07 -4.10
N ALA A 312 -37.67 -3.80 -3.90
CA ALA A 312 -38.47 -2.67 -4.39
C ALA A 312 -38.27 -2.46 -5.91
N PRO A 313 -39.33 -2.45 -6.75
CA PRO A 313 -39.21 -2.37 -8.23
C PRO A 313 -38.92 -0.97 -8.80
N ASN A 314 -39.05 0.09 -8.01
CA ASN A 314 -39.44 1.40 -8.56
C ASN A 314 -38.32 2.25 -9.18
N SER A 315 -37.05 1.89 -9.03
CA SER A 315 -35.93 2.73 -9.48
C SER A 315 -35.53 2.52 -10.95
N ARG A 316 -35.81 1.35 -11.54
CA ARG A 316 -35.51 1.09 -12.96
C ARG A 316 -36.61 1.60 -13.90
N ASP A 317 -37.88 1.49 -13.48
CA ASP A 317 -39.01 1.92 -14.30
C ASP A 317 -39.07 3.45 -14.43
N ALA A 318 -38.80 4.17 -13.32
CA ALA A 318 -38.72 5.63 -13.33
C ALA A 318 -37.57 6.18 -14.21
N ALA A 319 -36.47 5.44 -14.36
CA ALA A 319 -35.38 5.80 -15.26
C ALA A 319 -35.75 5.54 -16.72
N ARG A 320 -36.51 4.47 -16.99
CA ARG A 320 -36.97 4.08 -18.32
C ARG A 320 -38.04 5.03 -18.86
N ASP A 321 -38.99 5.46 -18.03
CA ASP A 321 -40.04 6.42 -18.41
C ASP A 321 -39.46 7.79 -18.77
N ARG A 322 -38.44 8.25 -18.02
CA ARG A 322 -37.76 9.51 -18.28
C ARG A 322 -36.98 9.49 -19.60
N ALA A 323 -36.41 8.34 -19.95
CA ALA A 323 -35.74 8.15 -21.23
C ALA A 323 -36.73 8.16 -22.40
N ALA A 324 -37.89 7.50 -22.25
CA ALA A 324 -38.94 7.46 -23.27
C ALA A 324 -39.53 8.86 -23.57
N GLN A 325 -39.80 9.66 -22.52
CA GLN A 325 -40.29 11.04 -22.67
C GLN A 325 -39.28 11.93 -23.40
N SER A 326 -37.99 11.76 -23.12
CA SER A 326 -36.92 12.53 -23.77
C SER A 326 -36.73 12.21 -25.27
N PHE A 327 -37.07 10.98 -25.67
CA PHE A 327 -37.01 10.53 -27.07
C PHE A 327 -38.19 11.07 -27.88
N GLN A 328 -39.40 11.02 -27.32
CA GLN A 328 -40.60 11.51 -27.96
C GLN A 328 -40.56 13.04 -28.15
N GLY A 329 -40.03 13.78 -27.17
CA GLY A 329 -39.84 15.23 -27.29
C GLY A 329 -38.85 15.65 -28.38
N ARG A 330 -37.92 14.77 -28.76
CA ARG A 330 -36.90 15.06 -29.80
C ARG A 330 -37.29 14.60 -31.19
N THR A 331 -38.05 13.52 -31.31
CA THR A 331 -38.31 12.86 -32.59
C THR A 331 -39.78 12.95 -33.03
N GLY A 332 -40.69 13.37 -32.14
CA GLY A 332 -42.12 13.37 -32.39
C GLY A 332 -42.74 11.97 -32.49
N GLN A 333 -41.96 10.91 -32.28
CA GLN A 333 -42.39 9.52 -32.35
C GLN A 333 -42.36 8.88 -30.96
N SER A 334 -43.44 8.16 -30.60
CA SER A 334 -43.48 7.36 -29.37
C SER A 334 -42.77 6.03 -29.57
N ILE A 335 -42.14 5.50 -28.50
CA ILE A 335 -41.56 4.16 -28.51
C ILE A 335 -42.69 3.14 -28.33
N PRO A 336 -42.83 2.14 -29.22
CA PRO A 336 -43.88 1.11 -29.12
C PRO A 336 -43.82 0.40 -27.77
N GLY A 337 -44.94 0.40 -27.03
CA GLY A 337 -45.06 -0.16 -25.68
C GLY A 337 -45.28 0.85 -24.56
N HIS A 338 -45.18 2.15 -24.85
CA HIS A 338 -45.54 3.24 -23.92
C HIS A 338 -46.62 4.13 -24.55
N ALA A 339 -47.89 3.82 -24.30
CA ALA A 339 -49.01 4.70 -24.59
C ALA A 339 -49.58 5.24 -23.28
N GLU A 340 -49.72 6.56 -23.16
CA GLU A 340 -50.44 7.19 -22.04
C GLU A 340 -51.92 6.74 -22.03
N PRO A 341 -52.54 6.53 -20.85
CA PRO A 341 -53.98 6.41 -20.76
C PRO A 341 -54.60 7.80 -21.01
N GLY A 342 -55.29 7.95 -22.13
CA GLY A 342 -55.89 9.20 -22.58
C GLY A 342 -56.87 9.84 -21.59
N ALA A 343 -56.78 11.16 -21.46
CA ALA A 343 -57.74 12.02 -20.80
C ALA A 343 -59.07 12.07 -21.60
N GLY A 344 -60.07 11.33 -21.15
CA GLY A 344 -61.46 11.47 -21.61
C GLY A 344 -62.25 12.40 -20.69
N ARG A 345 -62.39 13.68 -21.06
CA ARG A 345 -63.46 14.57 -20.57
C ARG A 345 -64.19 15.18 -21.77
N GLY A 346 -65.25 14.52 -22.20
CA GLY A 346 -66.28 15.10 -23.07
C GLY A 346 -67.56 15.28 -22.26
N GLN A 347 -67.85 16.50 -21.81
CA GLN A 347 -69.19 16.92 -21.43
C GLN A 347 -69.95 17.29 -22.70
N GLY A 348 -71.15 16.74 -22.88
CA GLY A 348 -72.07 17.08 -23.96
C GLY A 348 -73.45 16.53 -23.61
N ALA A 349 -74.21 17.30 -22.83
CA ALA A 349 -75.60 17.02 -22.51
C ALA A 349 -76.49 17.38 -23.71
N ALA A 350 -77.42 16.50 -24.03
CA ALA A 350 -78.53 16.75 -24.95
C ALA A 350 -79.67 17.44 -24.19
N ARG A 351 -80.09 18.62 -24.66
CA ARG A 351 -81.46 19.02 -25.03
C ARG A 351 -81.55 20.51 -25.25
#